data_AF-A0A9W9EW57-F1
#
_entry.id   AF-A0A9W9EW57-F1
#
_cell.length_a   1.000
_cell.length_b   1.000
_cell.length_c   1.000
_cell.angle_alpha   90.00
_cell.angle_beta   90.00
_cell.angle_gamma   90.00
#
_symmetry.space_group_name_H-M   'P 1'
#
loop_
_entity.id
_entity.type
_entity.pdbx_description
1 polymer ?
#
loop_
_entity_poly.entity_id
_entity_poly.type
_entity_poly.pdbx_seq_one_letter_code
_entity_poly.pdbx_strand_id
1 'polypeptide(L)'
;MASNLSTRAVRAARIARSAPGPLATLTPRRTFVTEPDVPTAESDKPPGGFHVNSDPGVLDKFYIQMLGNGGDKMLSDEVKWLAVTHKSFDQGRRGFNDRLAFLGKRIVQLQASLALVQNPEAVPSTQPDEFGRKPFEHEALNGLQNLSPRTKSALTDRTKLAELAQKYQMHNIIRWNPRLPENLNESGIELVLGQTLYAIIGAIALEKGGQVANKVARERILEPLGFKAVL
;
A
#
# COMPACT_ATOMS: atom_id res chain seq x y z
N MET A 1 -41.60 50.07 -2.67
CA MET A 1 -41.06 49.58 -1.39
C MET A 1 -40.66 48.11 -1.54
N ALA A 2 -39.38 47.87 -1.83
CA ALA A 2 -38.71 46.56 -1.78
C ALA A 2 -38.09 46.44 -0.37
N SER A 3 -37.83 45.31 0.28
CA SER A 3 -37.70 43.91 -0.10
C SER A 3 -37.54 43.12 1.21
N ASN A 4 -38.40 42.15 1.50
CA ASN A 4 -38.17 41.19 2.59
C ASN A 4 -37.71 39.85 1.98
N LEU A 5 -36.44 39.80 1.58
CA LEU A 5 -35.80 38.54 1.20
C LEU A 5 -35.50 37.74 2.46
N SER A 6 -36.19 36.61 2.59
CA SER A 6 -36.08 35.62 3.66
C SER A 6 -34.61 35.26 3.95
N THR A 7 -34.18 35.54 5.18
CA THR A 7 -32.87 35.19 5.77
C THR A 7 -32.55 33.69 5.63
N ARG A 8 -33.58 32.85 5.41
CA ARG A 8 -33.47 31.41 5.21
C ARG A 8 -32.93 31.05 3.83
N ALA A 9 -33.28 31.81 2.78
CA ALA A 9 -32.78 31.59 1.43
C ALA A 9 -31.28 31.95 1.30
N VAL A 10 -30.84 32.99 2.03
CA VAL A 10 -29.43 33.41 2.05
C VAL A 10 -28.53 32.36 2.73
N ARG A 11 -29.02 31.64 3.76
CA ARG A 11 -28.28 30.54 4.40
C ARG A 11 -28.19 29.29 3.53
N ALA A 12 -29.26 28.92 2.83
CA ALA A 12 -29.26 27.77 1.92
C ALA A 12 -28.32 27.99 0.72
N ALA A 13 -28.26 29.21 0.19
CA ALA A 13 -27.38 29.56 -0.92
C ALA A 13 -25.87 29.57 -0.55
N ARG A 14 -25.52 29.68 0.74
CA ARG A 14 -24.12 29.74 1.20
C ARG A 14 -23.47 28.37 1.40
N ILE A 15 -24.27 27.31 1.54
CA ILE A 15 -23.78 25.92 1.65
C ILE A 15 -23.43 25.35 0.27
N ALA A 16 -23.99 25.90 -0.81
CA ALA A 16 -23.89 25.37 -2.17
C ALA A 16 -22.74 25.96 -3.02
N ARG A 17 -21.71 26.60 -2.43
CA ARG A 17 -20.68 27.33 -3.21
C ARG A 17 -19.21 27.03 -2.91
N SER A 18 -18.90 26.07 -2.05
CA SER A 18 -17.53 25.53 -2.01
C SER A 18 -17.55 24.16 -2.68
N ALA A 19 -16.80 24.01 -3.77
CA ALA A 19 -16.46 22.68 -4.27
C ALA A 19 -15.95 21.84 -3.08
N PRO A 20 -16.38 20.58 -2.93
CA PRO A 20 -15.84 19.73 -1.87
C PRO A 20 -14.32 19.66 -2.05
N GLY A 21 -13.57 20.10 -1.03
CA GLY A 21 -12.11 19.97 -1.06
C GLY A 21 -11.70 18.50 -1.02
N PRO A 22 -10.48 18.15 -1.44
CA PRO A 22 -10.05 16.77 -1.52
C PRO A 22 -10.06 16.13 -0.12
N LEU A 23 -10.71 14.97 0.01
CA LEU A 23 -10.85 14.25 1.29
C LEU A 23 -9.49 13.89 1.90
N ALA A 24 -8.47 13.70 1.06
CA ALA A 24 -7.10 13.46 1.49
C ALA A 24 -6.46 14.62 2.29
N THR A 25 -6.98 15.83 2.14
CA THR A 25 -6.48 17.06 2.80
C THR A 25 -7.36 17.55 3.94
N LEU A 26 -8.64 17.17 3.95
CA LEU A 26 -9.63 17.64 4.92
C LEU A 26 -9.75 16.68 6.09
N THR A 27 -9.50 17.17 7.31
CA THR A 27 -9.87 16.48 8.53
C THR A 27 -11.32 16.81 8.90
N PRO A 28 -12.20 15.81 9.14
CA PRO A 28 -13.59 16.07 9.47
C PRO A 28 -13.69 16.80 10.81
N ARG A 29 -14.29 18.00 10.82
CA ARG A 29 -14.41 18.86 12.01
C ARG A 29 -15.20 18.24 13.17
N ARG A 30 -16.01 17.20 12.92
CA ARG A 30 -16.93 16.61 13.91
C ARG A 30 -16.26 15.55 14.82
N THR A 31 -15.02 15.16 14.55
CA THR A 31 -14.29 14.15 15.36
C THR A 31 -13.48 14.74 16.50
N PHE A 32 -13.46 16.07 16.66
CA PHE A 32 -12.88 16.70 17.83
C PHE A 32 -13.91 16.68 18.94
N VAL A 33 -13.67 15.88 19.98
CA VAL A 33 -14.27 16.16 21.28
C VAL A 33 -13.74 17.53 21.69
N THR A 34 -14.64 18.49 21.89
CA THR A 34 -14.30 19.79 22.49
C THR A 34 -14.17 19.55 23.99
N GLU A 35 -13.15 18.82 24.41
CA GLU A 35 -12.82 18.65 25.82
C GLU A 35 -11.82 19.75 26.20
N PRO A 36 -12.09 20.52 27.27
CA PRO A 36 -11.11 21.46 27.80
C PRO A 36 -9.91 20.67 28.32
N ASP A 37 -8.71 21.11 27.94
CA ASP A 37 -7.39 20.62 28.34
C ASP A 37 -7.39 19.70 29.58
N VAL A 38 -7.48 18.39 29.35
CA VAL A 38 -7.10 17.40 30.36
C VAL A 38 -5.62 17.09 30.13
N PRO A 39 -4.71 17.48 31.04
CA PRO A 39 -3.30 17.11 30.94
C PRO A 39 -3.19 15.63 31.28
N THR A 40 -3.40 14.78 30.27
CA THR A 40 -2.94 13.40 30.35
C THR A 40 -1.42 13.49 30.37
N ALA A 41 -0.76 12.86 31.33
CA ALA A 41 0.69 12.87 31.48
C ALA A 41 1.38 12.41 30.18
N GLU A 42 1.67 13.35 29.28
CA GLU A 42 2.51 13.16 28.11
C GLU A 42 3.96 13.21 28.59
N SER A 43 4.43 12.09 29.13
CA SER A 43 5.87 11.85 29.23
C SER A 43 6.44 11.80 27.81
N ASP A 44 7.30 12.76 27.49
CA ASP A 44 8.30 12.71 26.43
C ASP A 44 7.79 12.55 24.99
N LYS A 45 6.95 13.49 24.53
CA LYS A 45 7.00 13.85 23.10
C LYS A 45 8.08 14.91 22.91
N PRO A 46 9.18 14.64 22.18
CA PRO A 46 10.09 15.71 21.81
C PRO A 46 9.33 16.78 21.00
N PRO A 47 9.70 18.06 21.12
CA PRO A 47 9.08 19.17 20.40
C PRO A 47 9.53 19.12 18.93
N GLY A 48 8.97 18.19 18.18
CA GLY A 48 9.37 17.91 16.81
C GLY A 48 8.46 16.86 16.21
N GLY A 49 7.27 17.27 15.78
CA GLY A 49 6.34 16.37 15.08
C GLY A 49 7.01 15.73 13.87
N PHE A 50 6.74 14.45 13.63
CA PHE A 50 7.24 13.74 12.45
C PHE A 50 6.73 14.44 11.18
N HIS A 51 7.65 14.90 10.33
CA HIS A 51 7.29 15.59 9.09
C HIS A 51 6.65 14.62 8.10
N VAL A 52 5.46 14.98 7.61
CA VAL A 52 4.70 14.17 6.64
C VAL A 52 4.46 14.96 5.37
N ASN A 53 4.67 14.31 4.22
CA ASN A 53 4.48 14.92 2.92
C ASN A 53 3.01 15.36 2.68
N SER A 54 2.85 16.61 2.27
CA SER A 54 1.58 17.21 1.87
C SER A 54 1.52 17.58 0.38
N ASP A 55 2.65 17.55 -0.32
CA ASP A 55 2.78 18.06 -1.69
C ASP A 55 2.36 17.01 -2.73
N PRO A 56 1.33 17.30 -3.57
CA PRO A 56 0.89 16.38 -4.62
C PRO A 56 1.97 16.12 -5.68
N GLY A 57 2.78 17.12 -6.01
CA GLY A 57 3.83 16.98 -7.02
C GLY A 57 4.94 16.00 -6.63
N VAL A 58 5.21 15.83 -5.33
CA VAL A 58 6.16 14.81 -4.85
C VAL A 58 5.57 13.41 -4.99
N LEU A 59 4.26 13.27 -4.73
CA LEU A 59 3.54 12.02 -4.90
C LEU A 59 3.49 11.58 -6.37
N ASP A 60 3.19 12.51 -7.28
CA ASP A 60 3.12 12.21 -8.71
C ASP A 60 4.48 11.76 -9.26
N LYS A 61 5.57 12.43 -8.86
CA LYS A 61 6.94 12.01 -9.20
C LYS A 61 7.24 10.60 -8.74
N PHE A 62 6.82 10.23 -7.52
CA PHE A 62 6.97 8.87 -7.01
C PHE A 62 6.21 7.85 -7.87
N TYR A 63 4.95 8.13 -8.23
CA TYR A 63 4.16 7.21 -9.06
C TYR A 63 4.75 7.03 -10.46
N ILE A 64 5.31 8.10 -11.05
CA ILE A 64 6.02 8.03 -12.33
C ILE A 64 7.30 7.19 -12.20
N GLN A 65 8.06 7.36 -11.11
CA GLN A 65 9.27 6.57 -10.88
C GLN A 65 8.97 5.08 -10.66
N MET A 66 7.92 4.76 -9.90
CA MET A 66 7.56 3.37 -9.59
C MET A 66 6.88 2.66 -10.77
N LEU A 67 5.91 3.30 -11.43
CA LEU A 67 5.07 2.67 -12.46
C LEU A 67 5.59 2.92 -13.89
N GLY A 68 6.44 3.93 -14.08
CA GLY A 68 6.96 4.35 -15.37
C GLY A 68 6.16 5.51 -15.98
N ASN A 69 6.34 5.72 -17.29
CA ASN A 69 5.72 6.84 -17.99
C ASN A 69 4.17 6.77 -17.91
N GLY A 70 3.54 7.84 -17.43
CA GLY A 70 2.09 7.91 -17.20
C GLY A 70 1.60 7.24 -15.91
N GLY A 71 2.49 6.88 -14.98
CA GLY A 71 2.15 6.31 -13.68
C GLY A 71 1.27 7.23 -12.81
N ASP A 72 1.44 8.54 -12.92
CA ASP A 72 0.65 9.58 -12.25
C ASP A 72 -0.84 9.55 -12.61
N LYS A 73 -1.17 9.09 -13.82
CA LYS A 73 -2.54 9.00 -14.38
C LYS A 73 -3.17 7.62 -14.20
N MET A 74 -2.43 6.66 -13.64
CA MET A 74 -2.96 5.33 -13.38
C MET A 74 -3.95 5.29 -12.23
N LEU A 75 -3.87 6.22 -11.29
CA LEU A 75 -4.76 6.29 -10.14
C LEU A 75 -5.36 7.68 -10.03
N SER A 76 -6.60 7.75 -9.54
CA SER A 76 -7.21 9.03 -9.17
C SER A 76 -6.45 9.70 -8.01
N ASP A 77 -6.49 11.03 -7.94
CA ASP A 77 -5.71 11.80 -6.94
C ASP A 77 -6.03 11.40 -5.49
N GLU A 78 -7.30 11.11 -5.20
CA GLU A 78 -7.71 10.66 -3.86
C GLU A 78 -7.18 9.26 -3.54
N VAL A 79 -7.21 8.34 -4.51
CA VAL A 79 -6.74 6.97 -4.33
C VAL A 79 -5.21 6.91 -4.22
N LYS A 80 -4.48 7.80 -4.91
CA LYS A 80 -3.02 7.96 -4.71
C LYS A 80 -2.70 8.25 -3.25
N TRP A 81 -3.40 9.18 -2.62
CA TRP A 81 -3.22 9.47 -1.20
C TRP A 81 -3.72 8.35 -0.28
N LEU A 82 -4.85 7.73 -0.61
CA LEU A 82 -5.42 6.63 0.17
C LEU A 82 -4.44 5.44 0.24
N ALA A 83 -3.81 5.08 -0.87
CA ALA A 83 -2.88 3.96 -0.95
C ALA A 83 -1.59 4.20 -0.13
N VAL A 84 -1.16 5.46 -0.03
CA VAL A 84 0.10 5.88 0.63
C VAL A 84 -0.08 6.24 2.11
N THR A 85 -1.32 6.36 2.58
CA THR A 85 -1.64 6.71 3.98
C THR A 85 -1.81 5.46 4.84
N HIS A 86 -0.98 5.35 5.89
CA HIS A 86 -1.04 4.28 6.88
C HIS A 86 -2.03 4.61 8.00
N LYS A 87 -2.60 3.58 8.65
CA LYS A 87 -3.58 3.71 9.73
C LYS A 87 -3.10 4.54 10.93
N SER A 88 -1.79 4.55 11.21
CA SER A 88 -1.23 5.35 12.31
C SER A 88 -1.26 6.86 12.07
N PHE A 89 -1.44 7.29 10.82
CA PHE A 89 -1.55 8.71 10.49
C PHE A 89 -2.89 9.28 10.95
N ASP A 90 -2.85 10.39 11.68
CA ASP A 90 -4.04 11.11 12.14
C ASP A 90 -5.06 10.20 12.86
N GLN A 91 -4.55 9.18 13.58
CA GLN A 91 -5.37 8.15 14.25
C GLN A 91 -6.38 7.45 13.33
N GLY A 92 -6.08 7.34 12.04
CA GLY A 92 -6.97 6.74 11.04
C GLY A 92 -8.23 7.56 10.76
N ARG A 93 -8.25 8.86 11.11
CA ARG A 93 -9.36 9.77 10.80
C ARG A 93 -9.53 9.99 9.30
N ARG A 94 -8.43 9.92 8.56
CA ARG A 94 -8.42 9.92 7.09
C ARG A 94 -8.47 8.47 6.58
N GLY A 95 -8.88 8.31 5.33
CA GLY A 95 -8.82 7.00 4.68
C GLY A 95 -7.39 6.43 4.70
N PHE A 96 -7.28 5.15 5.03
CA PHE A 96 -6.00 4.43 5.16
C PHE A 96 -6.00 3.16 4.32
N ASN A 97 -4.80 2.63 4.10
CA ASN A 97 -4.51 1.69 3.03
C ASN A 97 -4.74 0.19 3.35
N ASP A 98 -5.16 -0.18 4.57
CA ASP A 98 -5.26 -1.57 5.03
C ASP A 98 -6.06 -2.48 4.08
N ARG A 99 -7.23 -2.04 3.59
CA ARG A 99 -8.09 -2.85 2.71
C ARG A 99 -7.47 -3.04 1.33
N LEU A 100 -6.83 -2.00 0.80
CA LEU A 100 -6.11 -2.07 -0.47
C LEU A 100 -4.90 -3.01 -0.34
N ALA A 101 -4.17 -2.90 0.77
CA ALA A 101 -3.04 -3.76 1.06
C ALA A 101 -3.44 -5.24 1.18
N PHE A 102 -4.58 -5.52 1.82
CA PHE A 102 -5.11 -6.88 1.89
C PHE A 102 -5.33 -7.49 0.50
N LEU A 103 -5.97 -6.77 -0.41
CA LEU A 103 -6.21 -7.22 -1.78
C LEU A 103 -4.89 -7.37 -2.55
N GLY A 104 -4.04 -6.35 -2.53
CA GLY A 104 -2.77 -6.37 -3.25
C GLY A 104 -1.82 -7.47 -2.78
N LYS A 105 -1.81 -7.78 -1.48
CA LYS A 105 -1.05 -8.91 -0.93
C LYS A 105 -1.47 -10.23 -1.58
N ARG A 106 -2.77 -10.47 -1.78
CA ARG A 106 -3.27 -11.68 -2.45
C ARG A 106 -2.86 -11.75 -3.91
N ILE A 107 -2.90 -10.60 -4.61
CA ILE A 107 -2.47 -10.52 -6.01
C ILE A 107 -0.98 -10.85 -6.15
N VAL A 108 -0.13 -10.20 -5.34
CA VAL A 108 1.32 -10.45 -5.38
C VAL A 108 1.64 -11.89 -5.00
N GLN A 109 1.01 -12.45 -3.97
CA GLN A 109 1.20 -13.85 -3.57
C GLN A 109 0.81 -14.84 -4.67
N LEU A 110 -0.28 -14.55 -5.40
CA LEU A 110 -0.70 -15.36 -6.53
C LEU A 110 0.30 -15.27 -7.69
N GLN A 111 0.72 -14.06 -8.07
CA GLN A 111 1.71 -13.87 -9.13
C GLN A 111 3.06 -14.52 -8.79
N ALA A 112 3.48 -14.44 -7.52
CA ALA A 112 4.69 -15.10 -7.04
C ALA A 112 4.56 -16.63 -7.12
N SER A 113 3.40 -17.18 -6.76
CA SER A 113 3.12 -18.61 -6.89
C SER A 113 3.11 -19.06 -8.34
N LEU A 114 2.52 -18.28 -9.25
CA LEU A 114 2.53 -18.57 -10.68
C LEU A 114 3.95 -18.56 -11.25
N ALA A 115 4.76 -17.55 -10.88
CA ALA A 115 6.14 -17.45 -11.31
C ALA A 115 7.00 -18.66 -10.85
N LEU A 116 6.75 -19.20 -9.66
CA LEU A 116 7.40 -20.42 -9.18
C LEU A 116 7.00 -21.68 -9.94
N VAL A 117 5.71 -21.80 -10.31
CA VAL A 117 5.21 -22.96 -11.05
C VAL A 117 5.73 -22.93 -12.49
N GLN A 118 5.80 -21.75 -13.09
CA GLN A 118 6.25 -21.56 -14.47
C GLN A 118 7.77 -21.65 -14.63
N ASN A 119 8.53 -21.29 -13.59
CA ASN A 119 9.97 -21.47 -13.54
C ASN A 119 10.32 -22.54 -12.52
N PRO A 120 10.23 -23.83 -12.91
CA PRO A 120 10.73 -24.89 -12.06
C PRO A 120 12.26 -24.75 -11.95
N GLU A 121 12.77 -24.09 -10.91
CA GLU A 121 14.13 -24.35 -10.47
C GLU A 121 14.19 -25.85 -10.15
N ALA A 122 15.20 -26.54 -10.70
CA ALA A 122 15.36 -27.97 -10.51
C ALA A 122 15.60 -28.23 -9.02
N VAL A 123 14.56 -28.57 -8.27
CA VAL A 123 14.69 -29.00 -6.87
C VAL A 123 14.97 -30.50 -6.89
N PRO A 124 16.18 -30.95 -6.56
CA PRO A 124 16.47 -32.36 -6.43
C PRO A 124 16.15 -32.74 -4.99
N SER A 125 14.91 -33.10 -4.70
CA SER A 125 14.63 -33.77 -3.43
C SER A 125 13.40 -34.66 -3.54
N THR A 126 13.53 -35.73 -4.32
CA THR A 126 12.78 -36.95 -4.03
C THR A 126 13.36 -37.49 -2.72
N GLN A 127 12.89 -36.98 -1.58
CA GLN A 127 13.05 -37.72 -0.34
C GLN A 127 12.45 -39.11 -0.60
N PRO A 128 13.21 -40.20 -0.37
CA PRO A 128 12.70 -41.53 -0.61
C PRO A 128 11.45 -41.72 0.24
N ASP A 129 10.33 -42.04 -0.40
CA ASP A 129 9.10 -42.38 0.31
C ASP A 129 9.36 -43.61 1.20
N GLU A 130 8.91 -43.54 2.44
CA GLU A 130 9.11 -44.59 3.45
C GLU A 130 8.54 -45.95 3.00
N PHE A 131 7.54 -45.92 2.12
CA PHE A 131 6.87 -47.10 1.56
C PHE A 131 7.32 -47.44 0.13
N GLY A 132 8.38 -46.81 -0.38
CA GLY A 132 8.93 -47.08 -1.71
C GLY A 132 7.97 -46.77 -2.86
N ARG A 133 6.94 -45.93 -2.64
CA ARG A 133 5.99 -45.56 -3.70
C ARG A 133 6.64 -44.57 -4.65
N LYS A 134 6.37 -44.74 -5.94
CA LYS A 134 6.76 -43.76 -6.96
C LYS A 134 5.65 -42.72 -7.10
N PRO A 135 5.95 -41.40 -6.99
CA PRO A 135 4.96 -40.37 -7.23
C PRO A 135 4.50 -40.40 -8.68
N PHE A 136 3.26 -39.97 -8.92
CA PHE A 136 2.74 -39.84 -10.27
C PHE A 136 3.47 -38.72 -11.02
N GLU A 137 4.10 -39.05 -12.13
CA GLU A 137 4.87 -38.11 -12.95
C GLU A 137 3.99 -37.59 -14.09
N HIS A 138 3.82 -36.27 -14.16
CA HIS A 138 3.10 -35.59 -15.23
C HIS A 138 3.65 -34.17 -15.40
N GLU A 139 3.76 -33.69 -16.63
CA GLU A 139 4.37 -32.38 -16.95
C GLU A 139 3.74 -31.22 -16.16
N ALA A 140 2.41 -31.23 -16.02
CA ALA A 140 1.67 -30.23 -15.25
C ALA A 140 2.00 -30.21 -13.73
N LEU A 141 2.66 -31.24 -13.18
CA LEU A 141 3.00 -31.34 -11.75
C LEU A 141 4.43 -30.90 -11.44
N ASN A 142 5.29 -30.75 -12.45
CA ASN A 142 6.72 -30.48 -12.27
C ASN A 142 7.02 -29.16 -11.54
N GLY A 143 6.13 -28.16 -11.64
CA GLY A 143 6.26 -26.86 -10.95
C GLY A 143 5.58 -26.78 -9.57
N LEU A 144 4.73 -27.74 -9.22
CA LEU A 144 3.96 -27.68 -7.96
C LEU A 144 4.83 -27.96 -6.73
N GLN A 145 5.91 -28.72 -6.89
CA GLN A 145 6.85 -29.01 -5.81
C GLN A 145 7.52 -27.74 -5.27
N ASN A 146 7.66 -26.71 -6.12
CA ASN A 146 8.26 -25.43 -5.75
C ASN A 146 7.32 -24.55 -4.92
N LEU A 147 6.02 -24.85 -4.88
CA LEU A 147 5.00 -24.11 -4.12
C LEU A 147 5.01 -24.40 -2.61
N SER A 148 6.17 -24.62 -2.01
CA SER A 148 6.27 -24.82 -0.57
C SER A 148 5.91 -23.52 0.18
N PRO A 149 5.33 -23.61 1.40
CA PRO A 149 5.09 -22.45 2.24
C PRO A 149 6.36 -21.63 2.52
N ARG A 150 7.52 -22.30 2.60
CA ARG A 150 8.84 -21.66 2.80
C ARG A 150 9.24 -20.81 1.59
N THR A 151 9.08 -21.35 0.39
CA THR A 151 9.38 -20.62 -0.85
C THR A 151 8.47 -19.40 -0.98
N LYS A 152 7.17 -19.57 -0.67
CA LYS A 152 6.21 -18.46 -0.67
C LYS A 152 6.55 -17.39 0.36
N SER A 153 6.91 -17.76 1.59
CA SER A 153 7.28 -16.78 2.61
C SER A 153 8.60 -16.06 2.28
N ALA A 154 9.57 -16.76 1.71
CA ALA A 154 10.84 -16.19 1.27
C ALA A 154 10.70 -15.21 0.10
N LEU A 155 9.66 -15.38 -0.73
CA LEU A 155 9.30 -14.48 -1.82
C LEU A 155 8.65 -13.20 -1.33
N THR A 156 7.71 -13.33 -0.40
CA THR A 156 6.99 -12.18 0.17
C THR A 156 7.60 -11.74 1.50
N ASP A 157 8.92 -11.90 1.65
CA ASP A 157 9.60 -11.53 2.88
C ASP A 157 9.53 -10.02 3.10
N ARG A 158 9.25 -9.63 4.33
CA ARG A 158 8.97 -8.23 4.68
C ARG A 158 10.21 -7.35 4.46
N THR A 159 11.37 -7.87 4.80
CA THR A 159 12.68 -7.20 4.65
C THR A 159 12.95 -6.84 3.19
N LYS A 160 12.84 -7.82 2.27
CA LYS A 160 13.04 -7.62 0.84
C LYS A 160 12.07 -6.60 0.23
N LEU A 161 10.81 -6.63 0.68
CA LEU A 161 9.80 -5.66 0.24
C LEU A 161 10.09 -4.25 0.77
N ALA A 162 10.57 -4.16 2.02
CA ALA A 162 10.99 -2.88 2.60
C ALA A 162 12.21 -2.31 1.86
N GLU A 163 13.22 -3.13 1.57
CA GLU A 163 14.38 -2.73 0.76
C GLU A 163 13.95 -2.25 -0.63
N LEU A 164 13.02 -2.95 -1.28
CA LEU A 164 12.46 -2.53 -2.56
C LEU A 164 11.74 -1.17 -2.46
N ALA A 165 10.91 -0.98 -1.44
CA ALA A 165 10.23 0.29 -1.20
C ALA A 165 11.22 1.43 -0.91
N GLN A 166 12.33 1.15 -0.22
CA GLN A 166 13.39 2.11 0.03
C GLN A 166 14.12 2.50 -1.27
N LYS A 167 14.35 1.54 -2.19
CA LYS A 167 14.90 1.84 -3.54
C LYS A 167 14.01 2.78 -4.33
N TYR A 168 12.69 2.68 -4.17
CA TYR A 168 11.72 3.62 -4.73
C TYR A 168 11.55 4.92 -3.92
N GLN A 169 12.35 5.13 -2.87
CA GLN A 169 12.30 6.29 -1.98
C GLN A 169 10.92 6.52 -1.34
N MET A 170 10.18 5.43 -1.09
CA MET A 170 8.80 5.50 -0.59
C MET A 170 8.69 6.10 0.82
N HIS A 171 9.77 6.07 1.60
CA HIS A 171 9.81 6.67 2.95
C HIS A 171 9.52 8.17 2.95
N ASN A 172 9.76 8.88 1.84
CA ASN A 172 9.54 10.32 1.72
C ASN A 172 8.06 10.69 1.46
N ILE A 173 7.25 9.76 0.95
CA ILE A 173 5.87 10.04 0.56
C ILE A 173 4.84 9.49 1.55
N ILE A 174 5.18 8.44 2.30
CA ILE A 174 4.24 7.75 3.17
C ILE A 174 3.78 8.66 4.30
N ARG A 175 2.47 8.68 4.50
CA ARG A 175 1.85 9.35 5.62
C ARG A 175 1.66 8.34 6.74
N TRP A 176 2.51 8.41 7.75
CA TRP A 176 2.46 7.56 8.94
C TRP A 176 2.99 8.32 10.15
N ASN A 177 2.68 7.81 11.34
CA ASN A 177 3.25 8.30 12.59
C ASN A 177 4.10 7.18 13.22
N PRO A 178 5.44 7.33 13.31
CA PRO A 178 6.30 6.35 13.97
C PRO A 178 6.10 6.37 15.48
N ARG A 179 6.36 5.23 16.14
CA ARG A 179 6.33 5.15 17.61
C ARG A 179 7.50 5.90 18.25
N LEU A 180 8.69 5.75 17.64
CA LEU A 180 9.96 6.36 18.03
C LEU A 180 10.53 7.10 16.81
N PRO A 181 10.42 8.43 16.73
CA PRO A 181 10.92 9.21 15.60
C PRO A 181 12.43 9.04 15.36
N GLU A 182 13.21 8.88 16.43
CA GLU A 182 14.66 8.68 16.38
C GLU A 182 15.07 7.29 15.86
N ASN A 183 14.19 6.30 15.98
CA ASN A 183 14.45 4.94 15.53
C ASN A 183 13.26 4.37 14.74
N LEU A 184 13.30 4.59 13.43
CA LEU A 184 12.25 4.18 12.50
C LEU A 184 12.16 2.65 12.34
N ASN A 185 13.27 1.94 12.51
CA ASN A 185 13.34 0.49 12.38
C ASN A 185 12.54 -0.18 13.51
N GLU A 186 12.78 0.23 14.76
CA GLU A 186 12.00 -0.23 15.91
C GLU A 186 10.53 0.22 15.87
N SER A 187 10.25 1.31 15.15
CA SER A 187 8.88 1.77 14.88
C SER A 187 8.15 0.92 13.84
N GLY A 188 8.82 -0.04 13.20
CA GLY A 188 8.20 -0.96 12.24
C GLY A 188 8.06 -0.38 10.82
N ILE A 189 8.95 0.53 10.40
CA ILE A 189 8.93 1.12 9.06
C ILE A 189 8.84 0.05 7.95
N GLU A 190 9.54 -1.07 8.09
CA GLU A 190 9.51 -2.16 7.10
C GLU A 190 8.09 -2.68 6.82
N LEU A 191 7.28 -2.81 7.87
CA LEU A 191 5.90 -3.26 7.75
C LEU A 191 5.07 -2.23 7.00
N VAL A 192 5.24 -0.95 7.35
CA VAL A 192 4.51 0.16 6.73
C VAL A 192 4.87 0.28 5.24
N LEU A 193 6.15 0.18 4.91
CA LEU A 193 6.65 0.17 3.53
C LEU A 193 6.07 -0.98 2.71
N GLY A 194 6.20 -2.22 3.22
CA GLY A 194 5.68 -3.41 2.53
C GLY A 194 4.16 -3.37 2.36
N GLN A 195 3.43 -2.92 3.39
CA GLN A 195 1.99 -2.74 3.33
C GLN A 195 1.58 -1.71 2.27
N THR A 196 2.32 -0.61 2.17
CA THR A 196 2.05 0.45 1.19
C THR A 196 2.28 -0.03 -0.25
N LEU A 197 3.34 -0.81 -0.49
CA LEU A 197 3.55 -1.46 -1.80
C LEU A 197 2.35 -2.32 -2.19
N TYR A 198 1.85 -3.16 -1.28
CA TYR A 198 0.67 -3.96 -1.54
C TYR A 198 -0.57 -3.08 -1.80
N ALA A 199 -0.74 -2.00 -1.04
CA ALA A 199 -1.87 -1.11 -1.24
C ALA A 199 -1.92 -0.47 -2.62
N ILE A 200 -0.77 -0.09 -3.17
CA ILE A 200 -0.69 0.48 -4.53
C ILE A 200 -1.15 -0.55 -5.56
N ILE A 201 -0.71 -1.80 -5.47
CA ILE A 201 -1.17 -2.88 -6.37
C ILE A 201 -2.67 -3.13 -6.22
N GLY A 202 -3.18 -3.13 -4.98
CA GLY A 202 -4.61 -3.29 -4.71
C GLY A 202 -5.46 -2.16 -5.30
N ALA A 203 -4.97 -0.92 -5.23
CA ALA A 203 -5.62 0.25 -5.84
C ALA A 203 -5.67 0.12 -7.37
N ILE A 204 -4.55 -0.26 -8.00
CA ILE A 204 -4.48 -0.46 -9.45
C ILE A 204 -5.44 -1.56 -9.90
N ALA A 205 -5.56 -2.64 -9.13
CA ALA A 205 -6.47 -3.73 -9.44
C ALA A 205 -7.94 -3.30 -9.46
N LEU A 206 -8.34 -2.39 -8.57
CA LEU A 206 -9.71 -1.88 -8.49
C LEU A 206 -10.01 -0.80 -9.53
N GLU A 207 -9.05 0.07 -9.87
CA GLU A 207 -9.27 1.13 -10.86
C GLU A 207 -9.05 0.70 -12.31
N LYS A 208 -8.04 -0.15 -12.57
CA LYS A 208 -7.60 -0.53 -13.92
C LYS A 208 -7.81 -2.01 -14.25
N GLY A 209 -8.22 -2.81 -13.27
CA GLY A 209 -8.51 -4.23 -13.43
C GLY A 209 -7.31 -5.15 -13.17
N GLY A 210 -7.62 -6.44 -13.06
CA GLY A 210 -6.65 -7.47 -12.67
C GLY A 210 -5.50 -7.68 -13.66
N GLN A 211 -5.73 -7.53 -14.97
CA GLN A 211 -4.70 -7.73 -15.99
C GLN A 211 -3.55 -6.72 -15.84
N VAL A 212 -3.90 -5.43 -15.67
CA VAL A 212 -2.91 -4.35 -15.45
C VAL A 212 -2.20 -4.54 -14.13
N ALA A 213 -2.93 -4.85 -13.05
CA ALA A 213 -2.33 -5.10 -11.74
C ALA A 213 -1.37 -6.29 -11.74
N ASN A 214 -1.71 -7.38 -12.43
CA ASN A 214 -0.84 -8.56 -12.56
C ASN A 214 0.45 -8.23 -13.33
N LYS A 215 0.35 -7.41 -14.38
CA LYS A 215 1.53 -6.94 -15.12
C LYS A 215 2.43 -6.08 -14.22
N VAL A 216 1.86 -5.08 -13.55
CA VAL A 216 2.60 -4.19 -12.65
C VAL A 216 3.22 -4.95 -11.48
N ALA A 217 2.51 -5.90 -10.87
CA ALA A 217 3.05 -6.71 -9.78
C ALA A 217 4.26 -7.55 -10.21
N ARG A 218 4.25 -8.09 -11.44
CA ARG A 218 5.39 -8.83 -11.99
C ARG A 218 6.58 -7.91 -12.26
N GLU A 219 6.37 -6.84 -13.01
CA GLU A 219 7.44 -5.94 -13.47
C GLU A 219 8.04 -5.07 -12.35
N ARG A 220 7.22 -4.65 -11.38
CA ARG A 220 7.64 -3.66 -10.36
C ARG A 220 7.91 -4.27 -9.00
N ILE A 221 7.49 -5.51 -8.74
CA ILE A 221 7.75 -6.19 -7.47
C ILE A 221 8.55 -7.47 -7.69
N LEU A 222 8.08 -8.41 -8.50
CA LEU A 222 8.72 -9.73 -8.60
C LEU A 222 10.05 -9.71 -9.37
N GLU A 223 10.12 -8.97 -10.47
CA GLU A 223 11.36 -8.82 -11.27
C GLU A 223 12.50 -8.18 -10.47
N PRO A 224 12.31 -7.05 -9.75
CA PRO A 224 13.34 -6.48 -8.87
C PRO A 224 13.77 -7.40 -7.73
N LEU A 225 12.94 -8.36 -7.34
CA LEU A 225 13.25 -9.38 -6.33
C LEU A 225 14.00 -10.58 -6.93
N GLY A 226 14.27 -10.58 -8.23
CA GLY A 226 15.07 -11.60 -8.92
C GLY A 226 14.26 -12.67 -9.66
N PHE A 227 12.93 -12.56 -9.70
CA PHE A 227 12.08 -13.58 -10.33
C PHE A 227 11.56 -13.08 -11.68
N LYS A 228 12.10 -13.64 -12.77
CA LYS A 228 11.63 -13.38 -14.13
C LYS A 228 10.45 -14.28 -14.44
N ALA A 229 9.24 -13.76 -14.46
CA ALA A 229 8.11 -14.52 -15.00
C ALA A 229 8.23 -14.53 -16.53
N VAL A 230 8.47 -15.69 -17.13
CA VAL A 230 8.42 -15.86 -18.59
C VAL A 230 6.95 -15.92 -19.00
N LEU A 231 6.46 -14.91 -19.71
CA LEU A 231 5.23 -14.96 -20.52
C LEU A 231 5.52 -14.39 -21.90
#